data_AF-A0A355DAN0-F1
#
_entry.id   AF-A0A355DAN0-F1
#
_cell.length_a   1.000
_cell.length_b   1.000
_cell.length_c   1.000
_cell.angle_alpha   90.00
_cell.angle_beta   90.00
_cell.angle_gamma   90.00
#
_symmetry.space_group_name_H-M   'P 1'
#
loop_
_entity.id
_entity.type
_entity.pdbx_description
1 polymer ?
#
loop_
_entity_poly.entity_id
_entity_poly.type
_entity_poly.pdbx_seq_one_letter_code
_entity_poly.pdbx_strand_id
1 'polypeptide(L)'
;LIISYDQFSSAMNSFINWKNSRGINTTLVNMSTVSSSNNPTEIKNYIQNYYNQHPELTYVLLVGDYAHVSSPTYSTGVSDPTYTKVAGSDDYPDIYVGRFSAESIADVETQVQRSIEFEQNGYNTAA
;
A
#
# COMPACT_ATOMS: atom_id res chain seq x y z
N LEU A 1 5.91 3.69 -0.73
CA LEU A 1 5.39 3.14 -2.02
C LEU A 1 3.90 2.82 -1.86
N ILE A 2 3.07 3.18 -2.82
CA ILE A 2 1.66 2.78 -2.90
C ILE A 2 1.49 1.94 -4.16
N ILE A 3 0.89 0.75 -4.04
CA ILE A 3 0.48 -0.09 -5.17
C ILE A 3 -1.05 -0.09 -5.19
N SER A 4 -1.63 0.52 -6.21
CA SER A 4 -3.08 0.76 -6.27
C SER A 4 -3.70 0.06 -7.46
N TYR A 5 -4.89 -0.52 -7.26
CA TYR A 5 -5.76 -0.84 -8.38
C TYR A 5 -5.99 0.40 -9.23
N ASP A 6 -5.87 0.26 -10.55
CA ASP A 6 -5.80 1.37 -11.50
C ASP A 6 -6.98 2.33 -11.39
N GLN A 7 -8.19 1.82 -11.15
CA GLN A 7 -9.40 2.64 -11.03
C GLN A 7 -9.46 3.46 -9.73
N PHE A 8 -8.65 3.10 -8.73
CA PHE A 8 -8.60 3.77 -7.42
C PHE A 8 -7.47 4.80 -7.32
N SER A 9 -6.54 4.82 -8.27
CA SER A 9 -5.32 5.64 -8.18
C SER A 9 -5.61 7.14 -8.07
N SER A 10 -6.64 7.65 -8.75
CA SER A 10 -7.02 9.07 -8.66
C SER A 10 -7.55 9.47 -7.29
N ALA A 11 -8.26 8.57 -6.60
CA ALA A 11 -8.78 8.80 -5.25
C ALA A 11 -7.67 8.90 -4.19
N MET A 12 -6.45 8.41 -4.51
CA MET A 12 -5.29 8.50 -3.62
C MET A 12 -4.52 9.83 -3.73
N ASN A 13 -4.84 10.70 -4.67
CA ASN A 13 -4.07 11.92 -4.93
C ASN A 13 -3.94 12.85 -3.71
N SER A 14 -5.04 13.06 -2.97
CA SER A 14 -5.03 13.88 -1.75
C SER A 14 -4.15 13.26 -0.66
N PHE A 15 -4.19 11.94 -0.49
CA PHE A 15 -3.34 11.20 0.44
C PHE A 15 -1.86 11.34 0.10
N ILE A 16 -1.51 11.15 -1.18
CA ILE A 16 -0.13 11.28 -1.67
C ILE A 16 0.39 12.70 -1.42
N ASN A 17 -0.39 13.71 -1.79
CA ASN A 17 -0.03 15.11 -1.58
C ASN A 17 0.15 15.43 -0.09
N TRP A 18 -0.76 14.96 0.75
CA TRP A 18 -0.67 15.13 2.20
C TRP A 18 0.61 14.48 2.75
N LYS A 19 0.89 13.21 2.44
CA LYS A 19 2.09 12.52 2.91
C LYS A 19 3.38 13.19 2.47
N ASN A 20 3.47 13.59 1.20
CA ASN A 20 4.62 14.32 0.68
C ASN A 20 4.79 15.68 1.39
N SER A 21 3.70 16.41 1.68
CA SER A 21 3.76 17.68 2.44
C SER A 21 4.27 17.51 3.87
N ARG A 22 4.17 16.30 4.44
CA ARG A 22 4.64 15.93 5.78
C ARG A 22 6.05 15.33 5.77
N GLY A 23 6.74 15.34 4.63
CA GLY A 23 8.09 14.80 4.48
C GLY A 23 8.15 13.28 4.32
N ILE A 24 7.02 12.63 4.05
CA ILE A 24 6.97 11.19 3.76
C ILE A 24 6.89 11.02 2.25
N ASN A 25 8.04 10.78 1.62
CA ASN A 25 8.14 10.60 0.17
C ASN A 25 7.26 9.43 -0.28
N THR A 26 6.22 9.76 -1.04
CA THR A 26 5.15 8.84 -1.43
C THR A 26 4.98 8.84 -2.93
N THR A 27 5.24 7.67 -3.53
CA THR A 27 5.02 7.38 -4.95
C THR A 27 3.91 6.34 -5.08
N LEU A 28 3.02 6.54 -6.05
CA LEU A 28 1.99 5.56 -6.43
C LEU A 28 2.36 4.90 -7.75
N VAL A 29 2.16 3.59 -7.81
CA VAL A 29 2.24 2.79 -9.03
C VAL A 29 0.95 1.99 -9.22
N ASN A 30 0.54 1.86 -10.48
CA ASN A 30 -0.68 1.15 -10.82
C ASN A 30 -0.43 -0.37 -10.79
N MET A 31 -1.43 -1.11 -10.33
CA MET A 31 -1.37 -2.55 -10.22
C MET A 31 -1.12 -3.19 -11.59
N SER A 32 -1.70 -2.66 -12.68
CA SER A 32 -1.45 -3.15 -14.03
C SER A 32 0.03 -3.07 -14.48
N THR A 33 0.80 -2.12 -13.93
CA THR A 33 2.24 -2.00 -14.20
C THR A 33 3.09 -2.96 -13.37
N VAL A 34 2.57 -3.37 -12.22
CA VAL A 34 3.24 -4.28 -11.28
C VAL A 34 2.95 -5.74 -11.66
N SER A 35 1.68 -6.04 -11.91
CA SER A 35 1.18 -7.34 -12.32
C SER A 35 -0.16 -7.20 -13.04
N SER A 36 -0.16 -7.40 -14.36
CA SER A 36 -1.38 -7.37 -15.18
C SER A 36 -2.34 -8.53 -14.88
N SER A 37 -1.87 -9.57 -14.20
CA SER A 37 -2.63 -10.78 -13.86
C SER A 37 -3.04 -10.85 -12.38
N ASN A 38 -2.78 -9.80 -11.60
CA ASN A 38 -2.99 -9.78 -10.16
C ASN A 38 -2.27 -10.93 -9.42
N ASN A 39 -1.00 -11.17 -9.77
CA ASN A 39 -0.18 -12.25 -9.23
C ASN A 39 0.63 -11.77 -8.00
N PRO A 40 0.49 -12.41 -6.82
CA PRO A 40 1.18 -11.98 -5.61
C PRO A 40 2.70 -12.18 -5.65
N THR A 41 3.20 -13.11 -6.48
CA THR A 41 4.65 -13.29 -6.69
C THR A 41 5.23 -12.10 -7.44
N GLU A 42 4.51 -11.59 -8.44
CA GLU A 42 4.93 -10.40 -9.20
C GLU A 42 4.90 -9.15 -8.32
N ILE A 43 3.87 -8.98 -7.48
CA ILE A 43 3.82 -7.91 -6.47
C ILE A 43 5.03 -7.99 -5.53
N LYS A 44 5.33 -9.18 -4.98
CA LYS A 44 6.48 -9.37 -4.08
C LYS A 44 7.80 -8.99 -4.76
N ASN A 45 8.01 -9.48 -5.98
CA ASN A 45 9.22 -9.19 -6.75
C ASN A 45 9.35 -7.71 -7.07
N TYR A 46 8.24 -7.03 -7.37
CA TYR A 46 8.23 -5.59 -7.59
C TYR A 46 8.67 -4.82 -6.34
N ILE A 47 8.09 -5.14 -5.17
CA ILE A 47 8.46 -4.52 -3.89
C ILE A 47 9.94 -4.76 -3.58
N GLN A 48 10.43 -6.00 -3.76
CA GLN A 48 11.85 -6.33 -3.58
C GLN A 48 12.76 -5.50 -4.48
N ASN A 49 12.42 -5.40 -5.78
CA ASN A 49 13.20 -4.62 -6.73
C ASN A 49 13.17 -3.12 -6.42
N TYR A 50 12.03 -2.60 -5.99
CA TYR A 50 11.91 -1.22 -5.54
C TYR A 50 12.78 -0.97 -4.30
N TYR A 51 12.73 -1.86 -3.30
CA TYR A 51 13.59 -1.78 -2.11
C TYR A 51 15.09 -1.82 -2.47
N ASN A 52 15.50 -2.69 -3.39
CA ASN A 52 16.90 -2.76 -3.83
C ASN A 52 17.39 -1.46 -4.47
N GLN A 53 16.49 -0.69 -5.12
CA GLN A 53 16.79 0.61 -5.73
C GLN A 53 16.62 1.77 -4.74
N HIS A 54 15.78 1.59 -3.73
CA HIS A 54 15.41 2.55 -2.70
C HIS A 54 15.54 1.91 -1.31
N PRO A 55 16.77 1.71 -0.79
CA PRO A 55 16.99 1.05 0.51
C PRO A 55 16.32 1.78 1.68
N GLU A 56 15.92 3.04 1.50
CA GLU A 56 15.16 3.85 2.46
C GLU A 56 13.65 3.55 2.49
N LEU A 57 13.14 2.68 1.60
CA LEU A 57 11.74 2.30 1.57
C LEU A 57 11.32 1.77 2.95
N THR A 58 10.37 2.47 3.58
CA THR A 58 9.88 2.13 4.92
C THR A 58 8.44 1.61 4.91
N TYR A 59 7.60 2.11 3.98
CA TYR A 59 6.17 1.82 3.94
C TYR A 59 5.71 1.38 2.55
N VAL A 60 4.91 0.32 2.51
CA VAL A 60 4.11 -0.10 1.36
C VAL A 60 2.64 -0.05 1.76
N LEU A 61 1.82 0.63 0.95
CA LEU A 61 0.36 0.63 1.08
C LEU A 61 -0.26 -0.02 -0.16
N LEU A 62 -1.03 -1.08 0.04
CA LEU A 62 -1.83 -1.74 -0.99
C LEU A 62 -3.22 -1.08 -1.03
N VAL A 63 -3.72 -0.73 -2.21
CA VAL A 63 -5.03 -0.08 -2.36
C VAL A 63 -5.92 -0.91 -3.28
N GLY A 64 -6.99 -1.46 -2.70
CA GLY A 64 -7.93 -2.39 -3.33
C GLY A 64 -8.10 -3.66 -2.50
N ASP A 65 -9.23 -4.34 -2.67
CA ASP A 65 -9.46 -5.66 -2.05
C ASP A 65 -8.63 -6.78 -2.74
N TYR A 66 -8.67 -8.01 -2.21
CA TYR A 66 -7.92 -9.18 -2.70
C TYR A 66 -8.10 -9.43 -4.20
N ALA A 67 -9.32 -9.24 -4.72
CA ALA A 67 -9.62 -9.38 -6.15
C ALA A 67 -8.88 -8.35 -7.04
N HIS A 68 -8.45 -7.23 -6.46
CA HIS A 68 -7.78 -6.14 -7.15
C HIS A 68 -6.26 -6.13 -6.94
N VAL A 69 -5.81 -6.36 -5.70
CA VAL A 69 -4.40 -6.47 -5.32
C VAL A 69 -4.25 -7.68 -4.40
N SER A 70 -3.84 -8.82 -4.97
CA SER A 70 -3.80 -10.09 -4.26
C SER A 70 -2.64 -10.17 -3.26
N SER A 71 -2.71 -11.20 -2.42
CA SER A 71 -1.74 -11.44 -1.35
C SER A 71 -1.17 -12.85 -1.47
N PRO A 72 0.08 -13.09 -1.03
CA PRO A 72 0.62 -14.42 -0.89
C PRO A 72 -0.19 -15.19 0.14
N THR A 73 -0.15 -16.52 0.06
CA THR A 73 -0.71 -17.37 1.11
C THR A 73 0.40 -17.80 2.06
N TYR A 74 0.07 -17.88 3.35
CA TYR A 74 0.93 -18.47 4.37
C TYR A 74 0.08 -19.37 5.25
N SER A 75 0.45 -20.65 5.35
CA SER A 75 -0.38 -21.69 5.98
C SER A 75 -1.78 -21.72 5.34
N THR A 76 -2.84 -21.47 6.10
CA THR A 76 -4.24 -21.54 5.65
C THR A 76 -4.84 -20.19 5.30
N GLY A 77 -4.05 -19.09 5.32
CA GLY A 77 -4.56 -17.73 5.15
C GLY A 77 -3.78 -16.89 4.14
N VAL A 78 -4.38 -15.77 3.75
CA VAL A 78 -3.71 -14.71 2.98
C VAL A 78 -2.79 -13.90 3.90
N SER A 79 -1.68 -13.41 3.36
CA SER A 79 -0.59 -12.85 4.16
C SER A 79 0.12 -11.69 3.46
N ASP A 80 -0.46 -10.49 3.54
CA ASP A 80 0.24 -9.23 3.22
C ASP A 80 1.57 -9.07 4.00
N PRO A 81 1.70 -9.49 5.27
CA PRO A 81 2.99 -9.44 5.97
C PRO A 81 4.13 -10.18 5.28
N THR A 82 3.84 -11.14 4.38
CA THR A 82 4.88 -11.79 3.57
C THR A 82 5.63 -10.81 2.67
N TYR A 83 5.03 -9.69 2.29
CA TYR A 83 5.68 -8.63 1.52
C TYR A 83 6.69 -7.80 2.34
N THR A 84 6.71 -7.94 3.67
CA THR A 84 7.62 -7.15 4.53
C THR A 84 9.06 -7.64 4.54
N LYS A 85 9.30 -8.87 4.07
CA LYS A 85 10.60 -9.55 4.11
C LYS A 85 11.34 -9.25 2.81
N VAL A 86 12.15 -8.19 2.83
CA VAL A 86 12.88 -7.67 1.67
C VAL A 86 14.39 -7.60 1.88
N ALA A 87 14.88 -7.94 3.07
CA ALA A 87 16.30 -8.08 3.37
C ALA A 87 16.57 -9.32 4.25
N GLY A 88 17.81 -9.81 4.18
CA GLY A 88 18.23 -10.96 4.98
C GLY A 88 17.55 -12.28 4.59
N SER A 89 17.61 -13.25 5.51
CA SER A 89 17.09 -14.61 5.33
C SER A 89 16.30 -15.07 6.57
N ASP A 90 15.63 -14.14 7.24
CA ASP A 90 14.84 -14.38 8.43
C ASP A 90 13.38 -13.94 8.25
N ASP A 91 12.60 -14.04 9.33
CA ASP A 91 11.18 -13.74 9.33
C ASP A 91 10.84 -12.37 9.94
N TYR A 92 11.83 -11.53 10.24
CA TYR A 92 11.60 -10.18 10.76
C TYR A 92 11.16 -9.22 9.63
N PRO A 93 10.13 -8.38 9.84
CA PRO A 93 9.74 -7.36 8.88
C PRO A 93 10.83 -6.29 8.71
N ASP A 94 11.28 -6.05 7.46
CA ASP A 94 12.21 -4.97 7.13
C ASP A 94 11.50 -3.65 6.80
N ILE A 95 10.25 -3.76 6.35
CA ILE A 95 9.37 -2.66 5.98
C ILE A 95 7.97 -2.86 6.59
N TYR A 96 7.18 -1.81 6.63
CA TYR A 96 5.78 -1.88 7.05
C TYR A 96 4.86 -1.98 5.85
N VAL A 97 3.92 -2.94 5.88
CA VAL A 97 2.90 -3.13 4.86
C VAL A 97 1.52 -2.91 5.47
N GLY A 98 0.71 -2.08 4.83
CA GLY A 98 -0.70 -1.89 5.15
C GLY A 98 -1.58 -2.00 3.91
N ARG A 99 -2.90 -2.03 4.12
CA ARG A 99 -3.89 -2.09 3.03
C ARG A 99 -5.06 -1.16 3.29
N PHE A 100 -5.43 -0.37 2.28
CA PHE A 100 -6.78 0.19 2.16
C PHE A 100 -7.61 -0.79 1.33
N SER A 101 -8.37 -1.64 2.02
CA SER A 101 -9.24 -2.61 1.34
C SER A 101 -10.48 -1.88 0.84
N ALA A 102 -10.79 -2.07 -0.44
CA ALA A 102 -11.83 -1.33 -1.12
C ALA A 102 -12.38 -2.12 -2.30
N GLU A 103 -13.70 -2.08 -2.47
CA GLU A 103 -14.41 -2.61 -3.63
C GLU A 103 -14.97 -1.47 -4.51
N SER A 104 -14.90 -0.22 -4.04
CA SER A 104 -15.35 0.97 -4.75
C SER A 104 -14.43 2.18 -4.51
N ILE A 105 -14.53 3.18 -5.40
CA ILE A 105 -13.83 4.47 -5.25
C ILE A 105 -14.23 5.15 -3.92
N ALA A 106 -15.50 5.08 -3.53
CA ALA A 106 -16.00 5.69 -2.30
C ALA A 106 -15.37 5.09 -1.03
N ASP A 107 -15.04 3.80 -1.03
CA ASP A 107 -14.33 3.15 0.08
C ASP A 107 -12.91 3.71 0.24
N VAL A 108 -12.24 3.96 -0.89
CA VAL A 108 -10.90 4.55 -0.90
C VAL A 108 -10.96 6.00 -0.42
N GLU A 109 -11.88 6.80 -0.95
CA GLU A 109 -12.08 8.20 -0.55
C GLU A 109 -12.36 8.31 0.95
N THR A 110 -13.20 7.42 1.50
CA THR A 110 -13.52 7.39 2.93
C THR A 110 -12.28 7.09 3.79
N GLN A 111 -11.47 6.10 3.40
CA GLN A 111 -10.25 5.73 4.12
C GLN A 111 -9.18 6.83 4.03
N VAL A 112 -9.02 7.43 2.86
CA VAL A 112 -8.13 8.57 2.62
C VAL A 112 -8.54 9.75 3.49
N GLN A 113 -9.82 10.13 3.46
CA GLN A 113 -10.34 11.28 4.21
C GLN A 113 -10.10 11.11 5.71
N ARG A 114 -10.50 9.96 6.28
CA ARG A 114 -10.32 9.68 7.71
C ARG A 114 -8.86 9.69 8.13
N SER A 115 -7.97 9.18 7.28
CA SER A 115 -6.52 9.17 7.56
C SER A 115 -5.96 10.59 7.60
N ILE A 116 -6.33 11.42 6.64
CA ILE A 116 -5.87 12.83 6.58
C ILE A 116 -6.46 13.63 7.75
N GLU A 117 -7.76 13.52 8.00
CA GLU A 117 -8.43 14.22 9.10
C GLU A 117 -7.80 13.88 10.45
N PHE A 118 -7.53 12.60 10.70
CA PHE A 118 -6.88 12.16 11.92
C PHE A 118 -5.46 12.72 12.05
N GLU A 119 -4.68 12.75 10.97
CA GLU A 119 -3.32 13.29 11.00
C GLU A 119 -3.25 14.81 11.10
N GLN A 120 -4.29 15.52 10.65
CA GLN A 120 -4.41 16.97 10.73
C GLN A 120 -4.91 17.43 12.10
N ASN A 121 -5.98 16.79 12.59
CA ASN A 121 -6.79 17.31 13.69
C ASN A 121 -6.73 16.42 14.95
N GLY A 122 -6.11 15.24 14.86
CA GLY A 122 -6.11 14.24 15.92
C GLY A 122 -7.52 13.70 16.20
N TYR A 123 -7.75 13.26 17.44
CA TYR A 123 -9.04 12.74 17.90
C TYR A 123 -10.14 13.81 18.08
N ASN A 124 -9.85 15.10 17.83
CA ASN A 124 -10.73 16.20 18.26
C ASN A 124 -11.84 16.58 17.28
N THR A 125 -12.04 15.86 16.18
CA THR A 125 -13.12 16.15 15.22
C THR A 125 -13.63 14.90 14.50
N ALA A 126 -14.31 14.02 15.23
CA ALA A 126 -15.43 13.28 14.64
C ALA A 126 -16.70 14.06 15.04
N ALA A 127 -17.11 15.01 14.18
CA ALA A 127 -18.40 15.68 14.28
C ALA A 127 -19.37 15.04 13.30
#